data_AF-E5VIV9-F1
#
_entry.id   AF-E5VIV9-F1
#
_cell.length_a   1.000
_cell.length_b   1.000
_cell.length_c   1.000
_cell.angle_alpha   90.00
_cell.angle_beta   90.00
_cell.angle_gamma   90.00
#
_symmetry.space_group_name_H-M   'P 1'
#
loop_
_entity.id
_entity.type
_entity.pdbx_description
1 polymer ?
#
loop_
_entity_poly.entity_id
_entity_poly.type
_entity_poly.pdbx_seq_one_letter_code
_entity_poly.pdbx_strand_id
1 'polypeptide(L)'
;MKAMTKGGAMLSGHIQTVKCRSSKDVLTDLPIQDKKIQIPFEDFEFEQLSETEITGQIQLFMTSSVGEKRMPESMATLILKI
;
A
#
# COMPACT_ATOMS: atom_id res chain seq x y z
N MET A 1 3.23 -17.27 0.75
CA MET A 1 3.62 -18.14 -0.37
C MET A 1 5.14 -18.10 -0.47
N LYS A 2 5.85 -19.25 -0.51
CA LYS A 2 7.33 -19.29 -0.64
C LYS A 2 7.66 -19.65 -2.09
N ALA A 3 8.37 -18.77 -2.79
CA ALA A 3 8.86 -19.05 -4.14
C ALA A 3 10.34 -19.48 -4.06
N MET A 4 10.73 -20.44 -4.88
CA MET A 4 12.10 -20.98 -4.93
C MET A 4 12.63 -20.85 -6.36
N THR A 5 13.90 -20.52 -6.52
CA THR A 5 14.56 -20.62 -7.84
C THR A 5 14.77 -22.08 -8.22
N LYS A 6 15.04 -22.35 -9.50
CA LYS A 6 15.42 -23.70 -9.97
C LYS A 6 16.68 -24.25 -9.26
N GLY A 7 17.53 -23.38 -8.72
CA GLY A 7 18.71 -23.72 -7.94
C GLY A 7 18.47 -23.84 -6.42
N GLY A 8 17.21 -23.80 -5.97
CA GLY A 8 16.86 -23.97 -4.55
C GLY A 8 16.98 -22.72 -3.68
N ALA A 9 17.33 -21.56 -4.24
CA ALA A 9 17.38 -20.32 -3.48
C ALA A 9 15.96 -19.81 -3.19
N MET A 10 15.70 -19.47 -1.93
CA MET A 10 14.41 -18.92 -1.52
C MET A 10 14.28 -17.47 -2.00
N LEU A 11 13.21 -17.19 -2.73
CA LEU A 11 12.85 -15.85 -3.17
C LEU A 11 11.96 -15.19 -2.11
N SER A 12 12.42 -14.08 -1.56
CA SER A 12 11.62 -13.21 -0.70
C SER A 12 11.16 -11.99 -1.48
N GLY A 13 9.86 -11.72 -1.41
CA GLY A 13 9.27 -10.48 -1.90
C GLY A 13 9.45 -9.39 -0.86
N HIS A 14 9.88 -8.21 -1.30
CA HIS A 14 9.96 -7.02 -0.45
C HIS A 14 9.21 -5.87 -1.12
N ILE A 15 8.35 -5.21 -0.35
CA ILE A 15 7.77 -3.92 -0.77
C ILE A 15 8.91 -2.89 -0.67
N GLN A 16 9.17 -2.21 -1.77
CA GLN A 16 10.22 -1.20 -1.86
C GLN A 16 9.68 0.19 -1.55
N THR A 17 8.52 0.53 -2.13
CA THR A 17 7.87 1.82 -1.92
C THR A 17 6.38 1.62 -1.73
N VAL A 18 5.78 2.48 -0.93
CA VAL A 18 4.33 2.67 -0.89
C VAL A 18 4.07 4.15 -1.11
N LYS A 19 3.13 4.47 -1.98
CA LYS A 19 2.62 5.83 -2.19
C LYS A 19 1.13 5.83 -1.95
N CYS A 20 0.59 6.94 -1.49
CA CYS A 20 -0.84 7.18 -1.50
C CYS A 20 -1.21 8.24 -2.53
N ARG A 21 -2.42 8.15 -3.07
CA ARG A 21 -3.06 9.26 -3.78
C ARG A 21 -4.05 9.89 -2.82
N SER A 22 -3.76 11.12 -2.43
CA SER A 22 -4.67 11.94 -1.62
C SER A 22 -5.79 12.53 -2.47
N SER A 23 -6.81 13.10 -1.83
CA SER A 23 -7.91 13.84 -2.46
C SER A 23 -7.44 15.02 -3.33
N LYS A 24 -6.20 15.49 -3.17
CA LYS A 24 -5.58 16.55 -3.98
C LYS A 24 -4.97 16.03 -5.29
N ASP A 25 -5.15 14.75 -5.61
CA ASP A 25 -4.55 14.07 -6.76
C ASP A 25 -3.02 14.11 -6.80
N VAL A 26 -2.40 14.21 -5.63
CA VAL A 26 -0.94 14.17 -5.48
C VAL A 26 -0.54 12.79 -4.97
N LEU A 27 0.42 12.17 -5.66
CA LEU A 27 1.09 10.95 -5.21
C LEU A 27 2.17 11.31 -4.21
N THR A 28 2.03 10.81 -2.98
CA THR A 28 2.97 11.06 -1.88
C THR A 28 3.60 9.75 -1.44
N ASP A 29 4.93 9.71 -1.33
CA ASP A 29 5.66 8.55 -0.79
C ASP A 29 5.44 8.41 0.72
N LEU A 30 5.14 7.19 1.16
CA LEU A 30 4.95 6.83 2.56
C LEU A 30 6.17 6.05 3.06
N PRO A 31 6.88 6.53 4.09
CA PRO A 31 8.04 5.85 4.61
C PRO A 31 7.64 4.50 5.26
N ILE A 32 8.36 3.44 4.92
CA ILE A 32 8.20 2.12 5.53
C ILE A 32 9.16 2.03 6.72
N GLN A 33 8.63 1.98 7.93
CA GLN A 33 9.39 1.85 9.18
C GLN A 33 8.87 0.65 9.96
N ASP A 34 9.75 -0.23 10.43
CA ASP A 34 9.37 -1.46 11.16
C ASP A 34 8.29 -2.30 10.46
N LYS A 35 8.37 -2.39 9.12
CA LYS A 35 7.40 -3.08 8.26
C LYS A 35 5.98 -2.50 8.31
N LYS A 36 5.85 -1.25 8.75
CA LYS A 36 4.60 -0.49 8.80
C LYS A 36 4.73 0.79 8.00
N ILE A 37 3.59 1.31 7.59
CA ILE A 37 3.44 2.65 7.04
C ILE A 37 2.51 3.44 7.95
N GLN A 38 2.71 4.75 8.04
CA GLN A 38 1.75 5.65 8.67
C GLN A 38 1.06 6.45 7.56
N ILE A 39 -0.26 6.41 7.55
CA ILE A 39 -1.07 7.16 6.60
C ILE A 39 -1.79 8.25 7.41
N PRO A 40 -1.55 9.53 7.12
CA PRO A 40 -2.28 10.63 7.73
C PRO A 40 -3.79 10.47 7.52
N PHE A 41 -4.58 10.73 8.56
CA PHE A 41 -6.04 10.63 8.46
C PHE A 41 -6.61 11.59 7.40
N GLU A 42 -5.99 12.76 7.23
CA GLU A 42 -6.38 13.78 6.24
C GLU A 42 -6.21 13.35 4.78
N ASP A 43 -5.44 12.29 4.51
CA ASP A 43 -5.25 11.76 3.15
C ASP A 43 -6.38 10.80 2.73
N PHE A 44 -7.26 10.40 3.65
CA PHE A 44 -8.44 9.60 3.34
C PHE A 44 -9.58 10.46 2.81
N GLU A 45 -10.27 9.95 1.82
CA GLU A 45 -11.57 10.46 1.40
C GLU A 45 -12.65 9.82 2.28
N PHE A 46 -13.37 10.65 3.05
CA PHE A 46 -14.42 10.16 3.93
C PHE A 46 -15.81 10.42 3.35
N GLU A 47 -16.66 9.39 3.45
CA GLU A 47 -18.08 9.45 3.16
C GLU A 47 -18.85 9.03 4.41
N GLN A 48 -19.79 9.87 4.85
CA GLN A 48 -20.68 9.54 5.96
C GLN A 48 -21.86 8.71 5.43
N LEU A 49 -22.04 7.51 5.97
CA LEU A 49 -23.14 6.62 5.58
C LEU A 49 -24.37 6.78 6.48
N SER A 50 -24.15 7.11 7.76
CA SER A 50 -25.19 7.36 8.76
C SER A 50 -24.68 8.26 9.88
N GLU A 51 -25.51 8.53 10.91
CA GLU A 51 -25.08 9.31 12.09
C GLU A 51 -23.93 8.66 12.86
N THR A 52 -23.72 7.35 12.72
CA THR A 52 -22.74 6.58 13.47
C THR A 52 -21.73 5.84 12.61
N GLU A 53 -21.85 5.87 11.28
CA GLU A 53 -20.98 5.11 10.37
C GLU A 53 -20.31 6.03 9.36
N ILE A 54 -18.97 5.94 9.32
CA ILE A 54 -18.15 6.66 8.36
C ILE A 54 -17.26 5.66 7.62
N THR A 55 -17.23 5.77 6.29
CA THR A 55 -16.26 5.07 5.45
C THR A 55 -15.16 6.00 5.03
N GLY A 56 -13.91 5.59 5.19
CA GLY A 56 -12.73 6.26 4.63
C GLY A 56 -12.11 5.40 3.53
N GLN A 57 -11.68 6.00 2.43
CA GLN A 57 -10.95 5.31 1.36
C GLN A 57 -9.66 6.03 0.99
N ILE A 58 -8.65 5.25 0.58
CA ILE A 58 -7.41 5.78 0.01
C ILE A 58 -6.83 4.80 -1.01
N GLN A 59 -6.27 5.32 -2.11
CA GLN A 59 -5.56 4.52 -3.09
C GLN A 59 -4.08 4.43 -2.75
N LEU A 60 -3.54 3.22 -2.74
CA LEU A 60 -2.14 2.89 -2.49
C LEU A 60 -1.49 2.34 -3.75
N PHE A 61 -0.29 2.82 -4.06
CA PHE A 61 0.56 2.35 -5.14
C PHE A 61 1.83 1.76 -4.53
N MET A 62 2.13 0.51 -4.87
CA MET A 62 3.20 -0.26 -4.23
C MET A 62 4.13 -0.82 -5.28
N THR A 63 5.43 -0.60 -5.10
CA THR A 63 6.44 -1.32 -5.88
C THR A 63 7.05 -2.42 -5.03
N SER A 64 7.33 -3.56 -5.65
CA SER A 64 7.97 -4.67 -4.98
C SER A 64 9.10 -5.25 -5.82
N SER A 65 9.99 -5.97 -5.17
CA SER A 65 10.99 -6.80 -5.83
C SER A 65 10.92 -8.23 -5.31
N VAL A 66 11.33 -9.17 -6.16
CA VAL A 66 11.54 -10.57 -5.80
C VAL A 66 12.98 -10.91 -6.19
N GLY A 67 13.86 -11.03 -5.21
CA GLY A 67 15.31 -11.03 -5.47
C GLY A 67 15.74 -9.72 -6.14
N GLU A 68 16.49 -9.81 -7.24
CA GLU A 68 16.92 -8.65 -8.05
C GLU A 68 15.88 -8.19 -9.08
N LYS A 69 14.78 -8.93 -9.25
CA LYS A 69 13.78 -8.60 -10.27
C LYS A 69 12.78 -7.58 -9.73
N ARG A 70 12.67 -6.43 -10.40
CA ARG A 70 11.63 -5.45 -10.16
C ARG A 70 10.28 -6.00 -10.64
N MET A 71 9.26 -5.90 -9.78
CA MET A 71 7.90 -6.25 -10.14
C MET A 71 7.16 -5.01 -10.65
N PRO A 72 6.12 -5.19 -11.48
CA PRO A 72 5.22 -4.09 -11.83
C PRO A 72 4.64 -3.42 -10.59
N GLU A 73 4.38 -2.12 -10.69
CA GLU A 73 3.66 -1.39 -9.66
C GLU A 73 2.26 -1.99 -9.50
N SER A 74 1.84 -2.19 -8.25
CA SER A 74 0.52 -2.70 -7.90
C SER A 74 -0.30 -1.58 -7.26
N MET A 75 -1.58 -1.53 -7.59
CA MET A 75 -2.54 -0.59 -7.00
C MET A 75 -3.50 -1.34 -6.09
N ALA A 76 -3.80 -0.77 -4.93
CA ALA A 76 -4.80 -1.27 -3.99
C ALA A 76 -5.61 -0.12 -3.40
N THR A 77 -6.89 -0.35 -3.10
CA THR A 77 -7.70 0.60 -2.34
C THR A 77 -7.84 0.08 -0.92
N LEU A 78 -7.44 0.89 0.07
CA LEU A 78 -7.69 0.61 1.47
C LEU A 78 -9.01 1.27 1.86
N ILE A 79 -9.90 0.50 2.47
CA ILE A 79 -11.20 0.96 2.97
C ILE A 79 -11.21 0.81 4.49
N LEU A 80 -11.47 1.91 5.19
CA LEU A 80 -11.69 1.98 6.62
C LEU A 80 -13.19 2.12 6.87
N LYS A 81 -13.69 1.37 7.86
CA LYS A 81 -15.05 1.50 8.39
C LYS A 81 -14.92 1.86 9.87
N ILE A 82 -15.48 3.00 10.25
CA ILE A 82 -15.46 3.55 11.61
C ILE A 82 -16.89 3.57 12.13
#